data_AF-A0A8T5NZ76-F1
#
_entry.id   AF-A0A8T5NZ76-F1
#
_cell.length_a   1.000
_cell.length_b   1.000
_cell.length_c   1.000
_cell.angle_alpha   90.00
_cell.angle_beta   90.00
_cell.angle_gamma   90.00
#
_symmetry.space_group_name_H-M   'P 1'
#
loop_
_entity.id
_entity.type
_entity.pdbx_description
1 polymer ?
#
loop_
_entity_poly.entity_id
_entity_poly.type
_entity_poly.pdbx_seq_one_letter_code
_entity_poly.pdbx_strand_id
1 'polypeptide(L)'
;FAALPGSTFSVIAQILERTPIAKEYKQAIMASKSWGLNGIYVFGDRYTRVLQRCRNVQKAIEEEKRYLKMTWSDPSKTMMKLMGTLGHSSYNRLKYFEMYEKKFTPYVKAAYDAKVHIANIPMLPTHVGDIGHHIGPSYYHICKDDMCLAILEAVSQVGYDTMRRALGMGNIQSPFDVAGIATGASASAMAEILAWEAFTPDMIQDLFQKRFHHWVMAHPYDRPMVGELHINDWLDFATRGASINAPAPRGSGGKVSGIPIDLSAIRFNSKLNNPQWYTYPYTGISVRTTALLRFVDQPCLLAPEPPSIVGMINATVLHPELPMAPVQLCKNCATARYEPAKCNYCISPKLNSML
;
A
#
# COMPACT_ATOMS: atom_id res chain seq x y z
N PHE A 1 -5.84 2.68 3.74
CA PHE A 1 -5.54 2.18 5.10
C PHE A 1 -6.82 1.76 5.78
N ALA A 2 -6.83 0.65 6.52
CA ALA A 2 -8.02 0.24 7.26
C ALA A 2 -8.23 1.15 8.48
N ALA A 3 -9.45 1.68 8.64
CA ALA A 3 -9.86 2.51 9.77
C ALA A 3 -10.29 1.64 10.98
N LEU A 4 -9.38 0.76 11.40
CA LEU A 4 -9.59 -0.15 12.53
C LEU A 4 -9.24 0.53 13.86
N PRO A 5 -9.87 0.12 14.98
CA PRO A 5 -9.46 0.57 16.30
C PRO A 5 -7.96 0.38 16.52
N GLY A 6 -7.28 1.45 16.98
CA GLY A 6 -5.83 1.45 17.20
C GLY A 6 -4.98 1.63 15.93
N SER A 7 -5.57 1.64 14.73
CA SER A 7 -4.80 1.96 13.52
C SER A 7 -4.41 3.45 13.51
N THR A 8 -3.24 3.76 12.93
CA THR A 8 -2.78 5.14 12.76
C THR A 8 -3.83 6.03 12.08
N PHE A 9 -4.59 5.48 11.12
CA PHE A 9 -5.68 6.19 10.47
C PHE A 9 -6.78 6.57 11.47
N SER A 10 -7.24 5.62 12.29
CA SER A 10 -8.30 5.85 13.28
C SER A 10 -7.88 6.85 14.34
N VAL A 11 -6.64 6.74 14.85
CA VAL A 11 -6.10 7.68 15.86
C VAL A 11 -6.07 9.11 15.32
N ILE A 12 -5.58 9.30 14.09
CA ILE A 12 -5.50 10.64 13.49
C ILE A 12 -6.88 11.20 13.20
N ALA A 13 -7.81 10.38 12.68
CA ALA A 13 -9.18 10.82 12.46
C ALA A 13 -9.84 11.33 13.74
N GLN A 14 -9.65 10.65 14.87
CA GLN A 14 -10.16 11.07 16.19
C GLN A 14 -9.51 12.37 16.69
N ILE A 15 -8.21 12.58 16.44
CA ILE A 15 -7.53 13.84 16.76
C ILE A 15 -8.12 14.99 15.93
N LEU A 16 -8.28 14.79 14.63
CA LEU A 16 -8.81 15.80 13.71
C LEU A 16 -10.27 16.14 14.00
N GLU A 17 -11.08 15.16 14.41
CA GLU A 17 -12.47 15.38 14.86
C GLU A 17 -12.55 16.46 15.93
N ARG A 18 -11.64 16.41 16.90
CA ARG A 18 -11.60 17.33 18.05
C ARG A 18 -10.81 18.61 17.80
N THR A 19 -10.14 18.73 16.65
CA THR A 19 -9.31 19.87 16.32
C THR A 19 -10.16 20.98 15.65
N PRO A 20 -10.17 22.22 16.16
CA PRO A 20 -11.02 23.31 15.65
C PRO A 20 -10.39 23.99 14.42
N ILE A 21 -10.28 23.22 13.33
CA ILE A 21 -9.81 23.70 12.01
C ILE A 21 -10.85 23.40 10.93
N ALA A 22 -10.79 24.12 9.82
CA ALA A 22 -11.72 23.94 8.69
C ALA A 22 -11.61 22.52 8.08
N LYS A 23 -12.72 22.03 7.51
CA LYS A 23 -12.87 20.64 7.04
C LYS A 23 -11.83 20.26 6.00
N GLU A 24 -11.57 21.16 5.05
CA GLU A 24 -10.61 21.00 3.97
C GLU A 24 -9.18 20.77 4.48
N TYR A 25 -8.79 21.39 5.60
CA TYR A 25 -7.49 21.14 6.24
C TYR A 25 -7.44 19.78 6.92
N LYS A 26 -8.55 19.32 7.53
CA LYS A 26 -8.64 17.96 8.08
C LYS A 26 -8.49 16.92 6.98
N GLN A 27 -9.17 17.12 5.85
CA GLN A 27 -9.04 16.27 4.67
C GLN A 27 -7.61 16.28 4.12
N ALA A 28 -6.94 17.44 4.06
CA ALA A 28 -5.54 17.51 3.62
C ALA A 28 -4.57 16.78 4.54
N ILE A 29 -4.76 16.86 5.85
CA ILE A 29 -3.95 16.09 6.81
C ILE A 29 -4.19 14.58 6.62
N MET A 30 -5.44 14.16 6.42
CA MET A 30 -5.77 12.76 6.16
C MET A 30 -5.23 12.26 4.81
N ALA A 31 -5.27 13.08 3.76
CA ALA A 31 -4.70 12.76 2.45
C ALA A 31 -3.17 12.62 2.53
N SER A 32 -2.51 13.55 3.23
CA SER A 32 -1.07 13.50 3.52
C SER A 32 -0.67 12.21 4.25
N LYS A 33 -1.57 11.66 5.09
CA LYS A 33 -1.39 10.35 5.73
C LYS A 33 -1.59 9.17 4.84
N SER A 34 -2.63 9.21 4.02
CA SER A 34 -3.08 8.03 3.27
C SER A 34 -2.19 7.78 2.06
N TRP A 35 -1.74 8.84 1.41
CA TRP A 35 -1.03 8.78 0.13
C TRP A 35 0.24 9.64 0.13
N GLY A 36 0.27 10.71 0.93
CA GLY A 36 1.46 11.55 1.07
C GLY A 36 2.62 10.91 1.85
N LEU A 37 2.41 9.73 2.46
CA LEU A 37 3.40 8.96 3.25
C LEU A 37 4.19 9.78 4.30
N ASN A 38 3.71 10.97 4.66
CA ASN A 38 4.51 11.93 5.40
C ASN A 38 4.46 11.61 6.90
N GLY A 39 5.59 11.12 7.43
CA GLY A 39 6.00 11.29 8.82
C GLY A 39 5.26 10.51 9.92
N ILE A 40 4.06 10.02 9.66
CA ILE A 40 3.16 9.43 10.67
C ILE A 40 3.04 7.92 10.61
N TYR A 41 3.65 7.28 9.62
CA TYR A 41 3.79 5.83 9.57
C TYR A 41 4.60 5.28 10.76
N VAL A 42 5.46 6.11 11.33
CA VAL A 42 6.35 5.76 12.44
C VAL A 42 5.79 6.17 13.82
N PHE A 43 4.50 6.50 13.93
CA PHE A 43 3.87 6.81 15.23
C PHE A 43 4.15 5.68 16.24
N GLY A 44 4.79 6.03 17.35
CA GLY A 44 5.20 5.10 18.40
C GLY A 44 6.63 4.55 18.29
N ASP A 45 7.35 4.75 17.17
CA ASP A 45 8.74 4.27 17.02
C ASP A 45 9.69 5.00 17.96
N ARG A 46 9.50 6.32 18.16
CA ARG A 46 10.33 7.08 19.09
C ARG A 46 9.99 6.69 20.53
N TYR A 47 8.70 6.53 20.83
CA TYR A 47 8.22 6.04 22.14
C TYR A 47 8.88 4.72 22.52
N THR A 48 8.79 3.68 21.68
CA THR A 48 9.31 2.34 22.02
C THR A 48 10.82 2.35 22.24
N ARG A 49 11.58 3.05 21.39
CA ARG A 49 13.05 3.17 21.52
C ARG A 49 13.46 3.91 22.78
N VAL A 50 12.77 4.99 23.14
CA VAL A 50 13.08 5.75 24.36
C VAL A 50 12.72 4.93 25.59
N LEU A 51 11.55 4.29 25.58
CA LEU A 51 11.10 3.41 26.66
C LEU A 51 12.07 2.25 26.89
N GLN A 52 12.60 1.64 25.83
CA GLN A 52 13.61 0.58 25.93
C GLN A 52 14.86 1.04 26.69
N ARG A 53 15.35 2.24 26.37
CA ARG A 53 16.62 2.76 26.89
C ARG A 53 16.53 3.22 28.34
N CYS A 54 15.41 3.81 28.74
CA CYS A 54 15.31 4.49 30.04
C CYS A 54 14.17 4.02 30.94
N ARG A 55 13.30 3.11 30.46
CA ARG A 55 12.14 2.58 31.19
C ARG A 55 11.20 3.65 31.76
N ASN A 56 11.24 4.87 31.23
CA ASN A 56 10.44 5.99 31.69
C ASN A 56 9.36 6.33 30.65
N VAL A 57 8.11 6.02 31.00
CA VAL A 57 6.93 6.25 30.15
C VAL A 57 6.75 7.73 29.85
N GLN A 58 6.86 8.60 30.86
CA GLN A 58 6.66 10.04 30.67
C GLN A 58 7.70 10.61 29.69
N LYS A 59 8.97 10.22 29.84
CA LYS A 59 10.03 10.64 28.92
C LYS A 59 9.80 10.14 27.50
N ALA A 60 9.32 8.89 27.34
CA ALA A 60 8.99 8.34 26.04
C ALA A 60 7.84 9.10 25.36
N ILE A 61 6.79 9.46 26.12
CA ILE A 61 5.66 10.26 25.62
C ILE A 61 6.14 11.64 25.17
N GLU A 62 6.93 12.34 25.99
CA GLU A 62 7.40 13.68 25.65
C GLU A 62 8.34 13.68 24.44
N GLU A 63 9.20 12.67 24.30
CA GLU A 63 10.06 12.51 23.13
C GLU A 63 9.29 12.18 21.84
N GLU A 64 8.26 11.33 21.91
CA GLU A 64 7.36 11.05 20.78
C GLU A 64 6.61 12.32 20.36
N LYS A 65 6.01 13.05 21.30
CA LYS A 65 5.33 14.33 21.02
C LYS A 65 6.28 15.33 20.37
N ARG A 66 7.51 15.47 20.90
CA ARG A 66 8.53 16.38 20.36
C ARG A 66 8.90 15.99 18.92
N TYR A 67 9.08 14.69 18.67
CA TYR A 67 9.40 14.19 17.33
C TYR A 67 8.24 14.40 16.35
N LEU A 68 7.01 14.05 16.72
CA LEU A 68 5.82 14.25 15.88
C LEU A 68 5.64 15.74 15.52
N LYS A 69 5.78 16.65 16.49
CA LYS A 69 5.73 18.09 16.23
C LYS A 69 6.76 18.51 15.18
N MET A 70 8.01 18.08 15.33
CA MET A 70 9.11 18.40 14.41
C MET A 70 8.84 17.85 13.00
N THR A 71 8.30 16.64 12.89
CA THR A 71 7.96 16.02 11.60
C THR A 71 6.88 16.81 10.86
N TRP A 72 5.90 17.37 11.58
CA TRP A 72 4.83 18.17 10.98
C TRP A 72 5.24 19.62 10.72
N SER A 73 6.04 20.24 11.59
CA SER A 73 6.47 21.63 11.44
C SER A 73 7.58 21.80 10.40
N ASP A 74 8.49 20.83 10.33
CA ASP A 74 9.69 20.88 9.49
C ASP A 74 9.96 19.51 8.83
N PRO A 75 9.07 19.04 7.93
CA PRO A 75 9.16 17.71 7.34
C PRO A 75 10.47 17.47 6.58
N SER A 76 10.91 18.42 5.75
CA SER A 76 12.18 18.31 5.02
C SER A 76 13.39 18.24 5.94
N LYS A 77 13.45 19.08 6.98
CA LYS A 77 14.56 19.04 7.96
C LYS A 77 14.57 17.73 8.74
N THR A 78 13.38 17.23 9.09
CA THR A 78 13.22 15.95 9.76
C THR A 78 13.76 14.82 8.88
N MET A 79 13.39 14.79 7.60
CA MET A 79 13.86 13.76 6.66
C MET A 79 15.36 13.88 6.40
N MET A 80 15.88 15.09 6.20
CA MET A 80 17.33 15.32 6.09
C MET A 80 18.08 14.76 7.28
N LYS A 81 17.63 15.03 8.51
CA LYS A 81 18.23 14.52 9.75
C LYS A 81 18.18 13.00 9.82
N LEU A 82 17.02 12.41 9.51
CA LEU A 82 16.83 10.96 9.49
C LEU A 82 17.82 10.29 8.51
N MET A 83 17.87 10.75 7.26
CA MET A 83 18.79 10.22 6.25
C MET A 83 20.25 10.23 6.70
N GLY A 84 20.69 11.31 7.34
CA GLY A 84 22.06 11.37 7.88
C GLY A 84 22.30 10.42 9.04
N THR A 85 21.31 10.25 9.90
CA THR A 85 21.38 9.31 11.02
C THR A 85 21.51 7.86 10.51
N LEU A 86 20.92 7.57 9.35
CA LEU A 86 21.05 6.28 8.65
C LEU A 86 22.30 6.16 7.78
N GLY A 87 23.20 7.15 7.80
CA GLY A 87 24.46 7.10 7.04
C GLY A 87 24.30 7.31 5.54
N HIS A 88 23.19 7.90 5.08
CA HIS A 88 22.97 8.15 3.66
C HIS A 88 24.02 9.11 3.09
N SER A 89 24.85 8.62 2.17
CA SER A 89 25.96 9.36 1.55
C SER A 89 25.95 9.36 0.02
N SER A 90 25.00 8.68 -0.63
CA SER A 90 24.97 8.53 -2.09
C SER A 90 24.79 9.84 -2.88
N TYR A 91 24.27 10.89 -2.23
CA TYR A 91 24.20 12.25 -2.76
C TYR A 91 24.18 13.30 -1.64
N ASN A 92 24.34 14.58 -2.00
CA ASN A 92 24.21 15.70 -1.06
C ASN A 92 22.73 15.93 -0.69
N ARG A 93 22.30 15.35 0.43
CA ARG A 93 20.93 15.48 0.97
C ARG A 93 20.49 16.92 1.23
N LEU A 94 21.39 17.81 1.68
CA LEU A 94 21.04 19.20 1.96
C LEU A 94 20.67 19.92 0.65
N LYS A 95 21.55 19.80 -0.35
CA LYS A 95 21.31 20.37 -1.68
C LYS A 95 20.07 19.78 -2.35
N TYR A 96 19.80 18.49 -2.15
CA TYR A 96 18.62 17.83 -2.70
C TYR A 96 17.32 18.44 -2.14
N PHE A 97 17.17 18.54 -0.81
CA PHE A 97 15.95 19.09 -0.21
C PHE A 97 15.79 20.58 -0.49
N GLU A 98 16.87 21.37 -0.48
CA GLU A 98 16.83 22.78 -0.88
C GLU A 98 16.35 22.93 -2.33
N MET A 99 16.91 22.13 -3.25
CA MET A 99 16.49 22.11 -4.65
C MET A 99 15.04 21.66 -4.78
N TYR A 100 14.62 20.62 -4.05
CA TYR A 100 13.25 20.10 -4.07
C TYR A 100 12.27 21.18 -3.63
N GLU A 101 12.47 21.81 -2.48
CA GLU A 101 11.60 22.87 -1.99
C GLU A 101 11.55 24.06 -2.96
N LYS A 102 12.71 24.51 -3.45
CA LYS A 102 12.79 25.63 -4.39
C LYS A 102 12.08 25.34 -5.70
N LYS A 103 12.29 24.15 -6.29
CA LYS A 103 11.70 23.78 -7.57
C LYS A 103 10.23 23.42 -7.46
N PHE A 104 9.79 22.85 -6.34
CA PHE A 104 8.42 22.35 -6.19
C PHE A 104 7.44 23.41 -5.69
N THR A 105 7.93 24.40 -4.92
CA THR A 105 7.10 25.49 -4.37
C THR A 105 6.25 26.24 -5.43
N PRO A 106 6.78 26.63 -6.60
CA PRO A 106 5.98 27.32 -7.62
C PRO A 106 4.78 26.49 -8.09
N TYR A 107 4.93 25.17 -8.24
CA TYR A 107 3.84 24.28 -8.67
C TYR A 107 2.79 24.09 -7.59
N VAL A 108 3.21 23.98 -6.32
CA VAL A 108 2.28 23.94 -5.16
C VAL A 108 1.47 25.21 -5.08
N LYS A 109 2.10 26.38 -5.23
CA LYS A 109 1.42 27.67 -5.25
C LYS A 109 0.45 27.78 -6.42
N ALA A 110 0.89 27.42 -7.63
CA ALA A 110 0.04 27.44 -8.81
C ALA A 110 -1.21 26.55 -8.64
N ALA A 111 -1.07 25.34 -8.09
CA ALA A 111 -2.20 24.46 -7.81
C ALA A 111 -3.17 25.06 -6.78
N TYR A 112 -2.64 25.63 -5.70
CA TYR A 112 -3.43 26.30 -4.67
C TYR A 112 -4.19 27.52 -5.22
N ASP A 113 -3.50 28.36 -5.98
CA ASP A 113 -4.05 29.57 -6.61
C ASP A 113 -5.13 29.21 -7.65
N ALA A 114 -4.93 28.11 -8.38
CA ALA A 114 -5.89 27.53 -9.32
C ALA A 114 -7.08 26.82 -8.64
N LYS A 115 -7.21 26.91 -7.31
CA LYS A 115 -8.33 26.34 -6.53
C LYS A 115 -8.43 24.82 -6.60
N VAL A 116 -7.32 24.11 -6.85
CA VAL A 116 -7.25 22.67 -6.60
C VAL A 116 -7.53 22.43 -5.12
N HIS A 117 -8.42 21.48 -4.81
CA HIS A 117 -8.76 21.13 -3.44
C HIS A 117 -7.49 20.80 -2.67
N ILE A 118 -7.30 21.44 -1.50
CA ILE A 118 -6.04 21.38 -0.75
C ILE A 118 -5.64 19.95 -0.35
N ALA A 119 -6.59 19.03 -0.23
CA ALA A 119 -6.30 17.62 0.01
C ALA A 119 -5.57 16.90 -1.13
N ASN A 120 -5.71 17.38 -2.37
CA ASN A 120 -5.06 16.77 -3.54
C ASN A 120 -3.60 17.24 -3.69
N ILE A 121 -3.28 18.46 -3.24
CA ILE A 121 -1.95 19.06 -3.36
C ILE A 121 -0.83 18.25 -2.68
N PRO A 122 -0.96 17.77 -1.43
CA PRO A 122 0.07 16.94 -0.79
C PRO A 122 0.05 15.47 -1.25
N MET A 123 -0.99 15.06 -1.98
CA MET A 123 -1.16 13.69 -2.50
C MET A 123 -0.42 13.51 -3.84
N LEU A 124 -0.51 14.46 -4.77
CA LEU A 124 0.07 14.34 -6.12
C LEU A 124 1.60 14.14 -6.18
N PRO A 125 2.44 14.74 -5.30
CA PRO A 125 3.89 14.62 -5.41
C PRO A 125 4.42 13.22 -5.06
N THR A 126 3.77 12.51 -4.14
CA THR A 126 4.18 11.14 -3.76
C THR A 126 3.91 10.14 -4.86
N HIS A 127 2.89 10.39 -5.68
CA HIS A 127 2.50 9.54 -6.80
C HIS A 127 3.50 9.50 -7.97
N VAL A 128 4.22 10.59 -8.23
CA VAL A 128 5.28 10.62 -9.26
C VAL A 128 6.63 10.18 -8.67
N GLY A 129 6.89 10.49 -7.40
CA GLY A 129 8.07 10.00 -6.66
C GLY A 129 8.05 8.49 -6.40
N ASP A 130 6.90 7.85 -6.57
CA ASP A 130 6.68 6.46 -6.19
C ASP A 130 7.42 5.44 -7.06
N ILE A 131 7.73 5.80 -8.31
CA ILE A 131 8.49 4.91 -9.20
C ILE A 131 9.81 4.51 -8.54
N GLY A 132 10.49 5.42 -7.85
CA GLY A 132 11.83 5.18 -7.30
C GLY A 132 11.90 4.00 -6.31
N HIS A 133 10.86 3.77 -5.51
CA HIS A 133 10.84 2.64 -4.58
C HIS A 133 10.29 1.36 -5.23
N HIS A 134 9.50 1.50 -6.31
CA HIS A 134 9.05 0.40 -7.17
C HIS A 134 10.13 -0.15 -8.12
N ILE A 135 11.12 0.66 -8.53
CA ILE A 135 12.25 0.21 -9.37
C ILE A 135 13.59 0.29 -8.63
N GLY A 136 13.53 0.28 -7.30
CA GLY A 136 14.69 0.39 -6.42
C GLY A 136 15.47 -0.92 -6.25
N PRO A 137 16.54 -0.88 -5.44
CA PRO A 137 17.38 -2.06 -5.17
C PRO A 137 16.60 -3.26 -4.62
N SER A 138 15.52 -3.04 -3.86
CA SER A 138 14.68 -4.11 -3.32
C SER A 138 14.12 -5.01 -4.42
N TYR A 139 13.47 -4.43 -5.43
CA TYR A 139 12.94 -5.20 -6.57
C TYR A 139 14.05 -5.82 -7.41
N TYR A 140 15.17 -5.13 -7.62
CA TYR A 140 16.33 -5.72 -8.27
C TYR A 140 16.79 -7.00 -7.54
N HIS A 141 16.88 -6.97 -6.21
CA HIS A 141 17.29 -8.14 -5.41
C HIS A 141 16.25 -9.25 -5.39
N ILE A 142 14.95 -8.92 -5.33
CA ILE A 142 13.87 -9.91 -5.43
C ILE A 142 13.91 -10.60 -6.80
N CYS A 143 14.06 -9.83 -7.88
CA CYS A 143 14.00 -10.32 -9.26
C CYS A 143 15.30 -10.94 -9.78
N LYS A 144 16.34 -11.07 -8.93
CA LYS A 144 17.49 -11.94 -9.25
C LYS A 144 17.08 -13.41 -9.29
N ASP A 145 16.05 -13.76 -8.54
CA ASP A 145 15.37 -15.04 -8.65
C ASP A 145 14.45 -15.00 -9.87
N ASP A 146 14.66 -15.92 -10.79
CA ASP A 146 14.00 -15.95 -12.09
C ASP A 146 12.55 -16.42 -12.01
N MET A 147 12.17 -17.21 -10.99
CA MET A 147 10.78 -17.50 -10.64
C MET A 147 10.08 -16.22 -10.16
N CYS A 148 10.71 -15.44 -9.28
CA CYS A 148 10.18 -14.15 -8.84
C CYS A 148 9.99 -13.18 -10.02
N LEU A 149 10.99 -13.07 -10.91
CA LEU A 149 10.86 -12.25 -12.11
C LEU A 149 9.72 -12.74 -13.03
N ALA A 150 9.60 -14.05 -13.25
CA ALA A 150 8.50 -14.61 -14.05
C ALA A 150 7.13 -14.36 -13.43
N ILE A 151 6.99 -14.45 -12.11
CA ILE A 151 5.76 -14.07 -11.41
C ILE A 151 5.44 -12.60 -11.69
N LEU A 152 6.40 -11.70 -11.51
CA LEU A 152 6.20 -10.26 -11.70
C LEU A 152 5.78 -9.93 -13.14
N GLU A 153 6.49 -10.48 -14.13
CA GLU A 153 6.18 -10.30 -15.55
C GLU A 153 4.80 -10.84 -15.91
N ALA A 154 4.49 -12.08 -15.48
CA ALA A 154 3.23 -12.72 -15.80
C ALA A 154 2.04 -11.99 -15.15
N VAL A 155 2.13 -11.62 -13.86
CA VAL A 155 1.07 -10.86 -13.17
C VAL A 155 0.86 -9.49 -13.81
N SER A 156 1.94 -8.81 -14.20
CA SER A 156 1.87 -7.53 -14.92
C SER A 156 1.18 -7.69 -16.28
N GLN A 157 1.52 -8.75 -17.02
CA GLN A 157 0.94 -9.06 -18.32
C GLN A 157 -0.57 -9.37 -18.21
N VAL A 158 -1.00 -10.15 -17.21
CA VAL A 158 -2.43 -10.38 -16.92
C VAL A 158 -3.17 -9.06 -16.71
N GLY A 159 -2.60 -8.16 -15.91
CA GLY A 159 -3.15 -6.83 -15.68
C GLY A 159 -3.30 -6.03 -16.98
N TYR A 160 -2.23 -5.99 -17.78
CA TYR A 160 -2.21 -5.28 -19.06
C TYR A 160 -3.23 -5.83 -20.06
N ASP A 161 -3.25 -7.14 -20.29
CA ASP A 161 -4.14 -7.77 -21.27
C ASP A 161 -5.62 -7.64 -20.88
N THR A 162 -5.91 -7.76 -19.58
CA THR A 162 -7.27 -7.56 -19.07
C THR A 162 -7.72 -6.09 -19.25
N MET A 163 -6.85 -5.12 -19.00
CA MET A 163 -7.14 -3.71 -19.26
C MET A 163 -7.34 -3.42 -20.76
N ARG A 164 -6.50 -3.97 -21.65
CA ARG A 164 -6.68 -3.82 -23.11
C ARG A 164 -8.00 -4.40 -23.58
N ARG A 165 -8.38 -5.57 -23.05
CA ARG A 165 -9.67 -6.20 -23.33
C ARG A 165 -10.82 -5.32 -22.87
N ALA A 166 -10.76 -4.81 -21.65
CA ALA A 166 -11.76 -3.88 -21.12
C ALA A 166 -11.92 -2.61 -21.96
N LEU A 167 -10.81 -2.05 -22.45
CA LEU A 167 -10.81 -0.92 -23.36
C LEU A 167 -11.54 -1.27 -24.67
N GLY A 168 -11.21 -2.41 -25.28
CA GLY A 168 -11.85 -2.86 -26.52
C GLY A 168 -13.35 -3.17 -26.38
N MET A 169 -13.79 -3.52 -25.17
CA MET A 169 -15.21 -3.74 -24.85
C MET A 169 -15.96 -2.44 -24.47
N GLY A 170 -15.26 -1.30 -24.37
CA GLY A 170 -15.87 -0.05 -23.93
C GLY A 170 -16.21 -0.02 -22.44
N ASN A 171 -15.56 -0.84 -21.61
CA ASN A 171 -15.82 -0.92 -20.16
C ASN A 171 -15.02 0.09 -19.32
N ILE A 172 -14.12 0.87 -19.92
CA ILE A 172 -13.37 1.94 -19.24
C ILE A 172 -14.10 3.25 -19.49
N GLN A 173 -14.82 3.75 -18.48
CA GLN A 173 -15.62 4.97 -18.54
C GLN A 173 -15.08 6.07 -17.60
N SER A 174 -14.25 5.69 -16.65
CA SER A 174 -13.64 6.58 -15.66
C SER A 174 -12.19 6.15 -15.33
N PRO A 175 -11.37 7.05 -14.77
CA PRO A 175 -10.05 6.69 -14.27
C PRO A 175 -10.07 5.59 -13.19
N PHE A 176 -11.17 5.47 -12.43
CA PHE A 176 -11.32 4.44 -11.41
C PHE A 176 -11.52 3.04 -11.99
N ASP A 177 -12.07 2.93 -13.20
CA ASP A 177 -12.19 1.64 -13.89
C ASP A 177 -10.81 1.05 -14.18
N VAL A 178 -9.85 1.88 -14.60
CA VAL A 178 -8.46 1.46 -14.84
C VAL A 178 -7.87 0.85 -13.57
N ALA A 179 -7.98 1.56 -12.44
CA ALA A 179 -7.47 1.09 -11.15
C ALA A 179 -8.16 -0.19 -10.69
N GLY A 180 -9.49 -0.26 -10.79
CA GLY A 180 -10.29 -1.41 -10.38
C GLY A 180 -10.02 -2.66 -11.20
N ILE A 181 -9.93 -2.53 -12.52
CA ILE A 181 -9.67 -3.64 -13.45
C ILE A 181 -8.25 -4.17 -13.25
N ALA A 182 -7.24 -3.30 -13.23
CA ALA A 182 -5.85 -3.70 -12.97
C ALA A 182 -5.75 -4.44 -11.64
N THR A 183 -6.32 -3.86 -10.58
CA THR A 183 -6.34 -4.44 -9.24
C THR A 183 -6.96 -5.84 -9.22
N GLY A 184 -8.12 -6.03 -9.85
CA GLY A 184 -8.79 -7.32 -9.88
C GLY A 184 -8.04 -8.37 -10.69
N ALA A 185 -7.47 -7.97 -11.83
CA ALA A 185 -6.70 -8.85 -12.71
C ALA A 185 -5.42 -9.36 -12.03
N SER A 186 -4.63 -8.46 -11.44
CA SER A 186 -3.39 -8.86 -10.74
C SER A 186 -3.67 -9.65 -9.47
N ALA A 187 -4.73 -9.31 -8.72
CA ALA A 187 -5.18 -10.11 -7.57
C ALA A 187 -5.55 -11.54 -7.99
N SER A 188 -6.33 -11.68 -9.07
CA SER A 188 -6.71 -12.98 -9.65
C SER A 188 -5.50 -13.82 -10.04
N ALA A 189 -4.48 -13.20 -10.66
CA ALA A 189 -3.23 -13.87 -11.02
C ALA A 189 -2.44 -14.35 -9.80
N MET A 190 -2.30 -13.51 -8.75
CA MET A 190 -1.63 -13.91 -7.50
C MET A 190 -2.32 -15.12 -6.85
N ALA A 191 -3.65 -15.12 -6.82
CA ALA A 191 -4.41 -16.22 -6.23
C ALA A 191 -4.35 -17.51 -7.05
N GLU A 192 -4.28 -17.41 -8.39
CA GLU A 192 -4.06 -18.57 -9.27
C GLU A 192 -2.71 -19.25 -8.97
N ILE A 193 -1.65 -18.45 -8.80
CA ILE A 193 -0.31 -18.97 -8.47
C ILE A 193 -0.33 -19.74 -7.15
N LEU A 194 -0.97 -19.20 -6.10
CA LEU A 194 -1.11 -19.90 -4.81
C LEU A 194 -1.90 -21.20 -4.95
N ALA A 195 -3.01 -21.16 -5.71
CA ALA A 195 -3.90 -22.30 -5.87
C ALA A 195 -3.23 -23.49 -6.58
N TRP A 196 -2.28 -23.25 -7.49
CA TRP A 196 -1.52 -24.31 -8.16
C TRP A 196 -0.72 -25.20 -7.21
N GLU A 197 -0.38 -24.70 -6.03
CA GLU A 197 0.34 -25.43 -4.98
C GLU A 197 -0.55 -25.71 -3.76
N ALA A 198 -1.88 -25.64 -3.95
CA ALA A 198 -2.89 -25.87 -2.93
C ALA A 198 -2.81 -24.94 -1.70
N PHE A 199 -2.15 -23.78 -1.83
CA PHE A 199 -2.17 -22.75 -0.79
C PHE A 199 -3.40 -21.87 -0.95
N THR A 200 -4.12 -21.65 0.15
CA THR A 200 -5.22 -20.69 0.20
C THR A 200 -4.75 -19.39 0.86
N PRO A 201 -5.32 -18.22 0.49
CA PRO A 201 -5.03 -16.97 1.20
C PRO A 201 -5.28 -17.07 2.71
N ASP A 202 -6.29 -17.83 3.11
CA ASP A 202 -6.66 -18.07 4.51
C ASP A 202 -5.53 -18.75 5.31
N MET A 203 -4.82 -19.72 4.72
CA MET A 203 -3.65 -20.37 5.33
C MET A 203 -2.49 -19.37 5.54
N ILE A 204 -2.23 -18.55 4.53
CA ILE A 204 -1.14 -17.55 4.58
C ILE A 204 -1.50 -16.45 5.59
N GLN A 205 -2.76 -16.04 5.62
CA GLN A 205 -3.25 -15.07 6.58
C GLN A 205 -3.12 -15.57 8.03
N ASP A 206 -3.53 -16.81 8.31
CA ASP A 206 -3.37 -17.42 9.64
C ASP A 206 -1.90 -17.43 10.08
N LEU A 207 -0.98 -17.78 9.17
CA LEU A 207 0.47 -17.73 9.42
C LEU A 207 0.93 -16.32 9.80
N PHE A 208 0.62 -15.31 8.97
CA PHE A 208 1.09 -13.94 9.21
C PHE A 208 0.42 -13.29 10.43
N GLN A 209 -0.83 -13.60 10.73
CA GLN A 209 -1.50 -13.09 11.92
C GLN A 209 -0.87 -13.67 13.21
N LYS A 210 -0.65 -14.98 13.26
CA LYS A 210 0.06 -15.61 14.39
C LYS A 210 1.49 -15.06 14.52
N ARG A 211 2.19 -14.94 13.39
CA ARG A 211 3.54 -14.40 13.34
C ARG A 211 3.60 -12.93 13.77
N PHE A 212 2.62 -12.09 13.43
CA PHE A 212 2.53 -10.70 13.88
C PHE A 212 2.49 -10.61 15.41
N HIS A 213 1.57 -11.34 16.04
CA HIS A 213 1.45 -11.32 17.50
C HIS A 213 2.73 -11.83 18.18
N HIS A 214 3.32 -12.91 17.66
CA HIS A 214 4.60 -13.40 18.16
C HIS A 214 5.73 -12.38 17.95
N TRP A 215 5.79 -11.72 16.79
CA TRP A 215 6.79 -10.71 16.45
C TRP A 215 6.71 -9.48 17.36
N VAL A 216 5.50 -8.99 17.65
CA VAL A 216 5.29 -7.88 18.59
C VAL A 216 5.79 -8.23 19.98
N MET A 217 5.58 -9.47 20.44
CA MET A 217 6.03 -9.93 21.75
C MET A 217 7.54 -10.19 21.81
N ALA A 218 8.12 -10.71 20.73
CA ALA A 218 9.56 -10.97 20.62
C ALA A 218 10.37 -9.67 20.45
N HIS A 219 9.80 -8.68 19.76
CA HIS A 219 10.43 -7.38 19.45
C HIS A 219 9.60 -6.20 19.96
N PRO A 220 9.34 -6.10 21.28
CA PRO A 220 8.44 -5.08 21.83
C PRO A 220 9.01 -3.66 21.73
N TYR A 221 10.31 -3.52 21.47
CA TYR A 221 11.01 -2.24 21.51
C TYR A 221 11.75 -1.88 20.20
N ASP A 222 12.18 -2.88 19.46
CA ASP A 222 13.08 -2.78 18.31
C ASP A 222 12.40 -3.09 16.97
N ARG A 223 11.14 -3.55 16.98
CA ARG A 223 10.36 -3.68 15.74
C ARG A 223 10.16 -2.32 15.07
N PRO A 224 10.32 -2.22 13.74
CA PRO A 224 9.87 -1.03 13.01
C PRO A 224 8.34 -0.96 13.06
N MET A 225 7.78 0.19 13.44
CA MET A 225 6.31 0.37 13.50
C MET A 225 5.61 0.13 12.16
N VAL A 226 6.35 0.31 11.07
CA VAL A 226 5.88 0.12 9.68
C VAL A 226 6.15 -1.28 9.11
N GLY A 227 6.84 -2.15 9.85
CA GLY A 227 7.43 -3.38 9.32
C GLY A 227 6.44 -4.38 8.71
N GLU A 228 5.15 -4.24 9.00
CA GLU A 228 4.11 -5.14 8.49
C GLU A 228 3.06 -4.44 7.63
N LEU A 229 3.37 -3.20 7.21
CA LEU A 229 2.49 -2.40 6.36
C LEU A 229 2.07 -3.20 5.12
N HIS A 230 3.06 -3.65 4.36
CA HIS A 230 2.88 -4.25 3.05
C HIS A 230 2.36 -5.69 3.08
N ILE A 231 2.58 -6.40 4.19
CA ILE A 231 2.05 -7.75 4.39
C ILE A 231 0.52 -7.73 4.26
N ASN A 232 -0.14 -6.73 4.86
CA ASN A 232 -1.58 -6.59 4.74
C ASN A 232 -2.04 -6.28 3.31
N ASP A 233 -1.29 -5.49 2.55
CA ASP A 233 -1.61 -5.21 1.14
C ASP A 233 -1.52 -6.51 0.32
N TRP A 234 -0.46 -7.32 0.52
CA TRP A 234 -0.33 -8.62 -0.13
C TRP A 234 -1.50 -9.56 0.22
N LEU A 235 -1.87 -9.65 1.51
CA LEU A 235 -2.98 -10.49 1.99
C LEU A 235 -4.33 -10.04 1.41
N ASP A 236 -4.59 -8.73 1.37
CA ASP A 236 -5.79 -8.15 0.76
C ASP A 236 -5.92 -8.56 -0.72
N PHE A 237 -4.81 -8.54 -1.45
CA PHE A 237 -4.77 -8.91 -2.86
C PHE A 237 -4.97 -10.42 -3.09
N ALA A 238 -4.24 -11.28 -2.37
CA ALA A 238 -4.43 -12.73 -2.47
C ALA A 238 -5.88 -13.13 -2.14
N THR A 239 -6.45 -12.54 -1.08
CA THR A 239 -7.82 -12.79 -0.64
C THR A 239 -8.86 -12.32 -1.65
N ARG A 240 -8.66 -11.12 -2.22
CA ARG A 240 -9.50 -10.59 -3.30
C ARG A 240 -9.44 -11.48 -4.54
N GLY A 241 -8.25 -11.91 -4.93
CA GLY A 241 -8.03 -12.80 -6.07
C GLY A 241 -8.77 -14.12 -5.94
N ALA A 242 -8.69 -14.77 -4.78
CA ALA A 242 -9.41 -16.02 -4.54
C ALA A 242 -10.94 -15.82 -4.64
N SER A 243 -11.47 -14.69 -4.17
CA SER A 243 -12.88 -14.34 -4.33
C SER A 243 -13.27 -14.06 -5.78
N ILE A 244 -12.38 -13.48 -6.59
CA ILE A 244 -12.62 -13.25 -8.01
C ILE A 244 -12.62 -14.58 -8.77
N ASN A 245 -11.66 -15.46 -8.48
CA ASN A 245 -11.49 -16.74 -9.17
C ASN A 245 -12.57 -17.76 -8.81
N ALA A 246 -13.14 -17.69 -7.60
CA ALA A 246 -14.20 -18.60 -7.17
C ALA A 246 -15.45 -18.51 -8.08
N PRO A 247 -16.11 -19.64 -8.37
CA PRO A 247 -17.33 -19.65 -9.19
C PRO A 247 -18.49 -18.93 -8.50
N ALA A 248 -19.44 -18.42 -9.28
CA ALA A 248 -20.69 -17.91 -8.75
C ALA A 248 -21.49 -19.04 -8.05
N PRO A 249 -22.23 -18.75 -6.97
CA PRO A 249 -22.46 -17.43 -6.36
C PRO A 249 -21.38 -17.01 -5.33
N ARG A 250 -20.38 -17.86 -5.06
CA ARG A 250 -19.34 -17.59 -4.06
C ARG A 250 -18.36 -16.49 -4.49
N GLY A 251 -18.10 -16.39 -5.79
CA GLY A 251 -17.17 -15.43 -6.37
C GLY A 251 -17.63 -14.89 -7.72
N SER A 252 -16.69 -14.26 -8.44
CA SER A 252 -16.97 -13.58 -9.72
C SER A 252 -16.73 -14.46 -10.96
N GLY A 253 -16.35 -15.74 -10.78
CA GLY A 253 -16.13 -16.68 -11.87
C GLY A 253 -14.99 -16.28 -12.81
N GLY A 254 -13.91 -15.69 -12.28
CA GLY A 254 -12.76 -15.24 -13.06
C GLY A 254 -13.01 -13.95 -13.84
N LYS A 255 -13.92 -13.09 -13.37
CA LYS A 255 -14.24 -11.81 -13.99
C LYS A 255 -14.02 -10.64 -13.03
N VAL A 256 -13.55 -9.51 -13.56
CA VAL A 256 -13.53 -8.22 -12.86
C VAL A 256 -14.45 -7.26 -13.60
N SER A 257 -15.45 -6.69 -12.91
CA SER A 257 -16.46 -5.80 -13.53
C SER A 257 -17.10 -6.40 -14.80
N GLY A 258 -17.35 -7.73 -14.79
CA GLY A 258 -17.91 -8.46 -15.94
C GLY A 258 -16.90 -8.82 -17.04
N ILE A 259 -15.67 -8.30 -16.98
CA ILE A 259 -14.59 -8.57 -17.95
C ILE A 259 -13.88 -9.88 -17.58
N PRO A 260 -13.80 -10.87 -18.49
CA PRO A 260 -13.00 -12.07 -18.27
C PRO A 260 -11.52 -11.74 -18.08
N ILE A 261 -10.93 -12.28 -17.02
CA ILE A 261 -9.49 -12.12 -16.74
C ILE A 261 -8.71 -13.14 -17.56
N ASP A 262 -7.66 -12.67 -18.23
CA ASP A 262 -6.80 -13.50 -19.06
C ASP A 262 -5.61 -14.01 -18.27
N LEU A 263 -5.66 -15.27 -17.82
CA LEU A 263 -4.58 -15.91 -17.05
C LEU A 263 -3.56 -16.65 -17.95
N SER A 264 -3.59 -16.46 -19.26
CA SER A 264 -2.68 -17.14 -20.20
C SER A 264 -1.20 -16.87 -19.88
N ALA A 265 -0.86 -15.64 -19.52
CA ALA A 265 0.49 -15.25 -19.14
C ALA A 265 1.02 -16.01 -17.91
N ILE A 266 0.12 -16.52 -17.05
CA ILE A 266 0.47 -17.40 -15.93
C ILE A 266 0.53 -18.85 -16.42
N ARG A 267 -0.56 -19.33 -17.03
CA ARG A 267 -0.77 -20.72 -17.46
C ARG A 267 0.23 -21.24 -18.48
N PHE A 268 0.79 -20.38 -19.30
CA PHE A 268 1.77 -20.75 -20.33
C PHE A 268 3.18 -20.22 -20.06
N ASN A 269 3.44 -19.66 -18.87
CA ASN A 269 4.78 -19.24 -18.50
C ASN A 269 5.68 -20.46 -18.28
N SER A 270 6.80 -20.53 -18.99
CA SER A 270 7.71 -21.68 -18.93
C SER A 270 8.31 -21.87 -17.53
N LYS A 271 8.73 -20.81 -16.85
CA LYS A 271 9.32 -20.93 -15.50
C LYS A 271 8.26 -21.35 -14.49
N LEU A 272 7.08 -20.72 -14.51
CA LEU A 272 5.99 -21.09 -13.59
C LEU A 272 5.53 -22.54 -13.81
N ASN A 273 5.55 -23.07 -15.04
CA ASN A 273 5.14 -24.46 -15.29
C ASN A 273 6.21 -25.50 -14.91
N ASN A 274 7.44 -25.08 -14.59
CA ASN A 274 8.56 -26.01 -14.34
C ASN A 274 9.19 -25.81 -12.94
N PRO A 275 8.43 -26.02 -11.84
CA PRO A 275 8.96 -25.87 -10.48
C PRO A 275 10.11 -26.83 -10.17
N GLN A 276 10.19 -27.97 -10.88
CA GLN A 276 11.26 -28.96 -10.76
C GLN A 276 12.65 -28.44 -11.16
N TRP A 277 12.75 -27.27 -11.80
CA TRP A 277 14.05 -26.64 -12.06
C TRP A 277 14.70 -26.07 -10.79
N TYR A 278 13.91 -25.86 -9.72
CA TYR A 278 14.33 -25.15 -8.51
C TYR A 278 14.37 -26.03 -7.26
N THR A 279 14.16 -27.33 -7.44
CA THR A 279 14.02 -28.30 -6.35
C THR A 279 14.25 -29.71 -6.89
N TYR A 280 14.23 -30.70 -6.01
CA TYR A 280 14.33 -32.07 -6.44
C TYR A 280 13.10 -32.47 -7.29
N PRO A 281 13.24 -33.30 -8.32
CA PRO A 281 12.10 -33.74 -9.12
C PRO A 281 10.97 -34.31 -8.26
N TYR A 282 9.72 -33.96 -8.59
CA TYR A 282 8.49 -34.31 -7.85
C TYR A 282 8.32 -33.70 -6.45
N THR A 283 9.28 -32.90 -5.94
CA THR A 283 9.15 -32.24 -4.62
C THR A 283 8.81 -30.74 -4.71
N GLY A 284 8.60 -30.22 -5.92
CA GLY A 284 8.34 -28.81 -6.18
C GLY A 284 6.91 -28.38 -5.92
N ILE A 285 6.43 -28.61 -4.69
CA ILE A 285 5.05 -28.32 -4.28
C ILE A 285 4.88 -26.97 -3.57
N SER A 286 5.94 -26.18 -3.43
CA SER A 286 5.91 -24.89 -2.74
C SER A 286 6.79 -23.82 -3.40
N VAL A 287 7.37 -24.10 -4.57
CA VAL A 287 8.36 -23.23 -5.22
C VAL A 287 7.71 -21.90 -5.61
N ARG A 288 6.52 -21.94 -6.22
CA ARG A 288 5.84 -20.72 -6.68
C ARG A 288 5.34 -19.90 -5.51
N THR A 289 4.81 -20.56 -4.49
CA THR A 289 4.30 -19.93 -3.28
C THR A 289 5.42 -19.25 -2.52
N THR A 290 6.55 -19.93 -2.33
CA THR A 290 7.71 -19.35 -1.65
C THR A 290 8.31 -18.17 -2.42
N ALA A 291 8.36 -18.26 -3.76
CA ALA A 291 8.74 -17.13 -4.62
C ALA A 291 7.74 -15.95 -4.50
N LEU A 292 6.43 -16.22 -4.54
CA LEU A 292 5.39 -15.20 -4.38
C LEU A 292 5.45 -14.51 -3.00
N LEU A 293 5.80 -15.26 -1.95
CA LEU A 293 6.00 -14.73 -0.59
C LEU A 293 7.23 -13.82 -0.48
N ARG A 294 8.19 -13.84 -1.43
CA ARG A 294 9.30 -12.88 -1.47
C ARG A 294 8.82 -11.44 -1.71
N PHE A 295 7.61 -11.27 -2.23
CA PHE A 295 6.98 -9.97 -2.45
C PHE A 295 6.12 -9.50 -1.27
N VAL A 296 6.01 -10.26 -0.17
CA VAL A 296 5.08 -9.92 0.92
C VAL A 296 5.42 -8.58 1.59
N ASP A 297 6.71 -8.24 1.69
CA ASP A 297 7.18 -6.97 2.23
C ASP A 297 7.25 -5.85 1.18
N GLN A 298 7.08 -6.19 -0.10
CA GLN A 298 7.14 -5.25 -1.23
C GLN A 298 6.22 -5.72 -2.38
N PRO A 299 4.88 -5.66 -2.19
CA PRO A 299 3.91 -6.20 -3.15
C PRO A 299 3.52 -5.18 -4.21
N CYS A 300 3.95 -3.92 -4.14
CA CYS A 300 3.43 -2.78 -4.91
C CYS A 300 3.33 -2.97 -6.43
N LEU A 301 4.20 -3.80 -7.02
CA LEU A 301 4.11 -4.15 -8.44
C LEU A 301 3.23 -5.38 -8.75
N LEU A 302 2.96 -6.24 -7.77
CA LEU A 302 1.95 -7.31 -7.87
C LEU A 302 0.55 -6.82 -7.52
N ALA A 303 0.46 -5.92 -6.55
CA ALA A 303 -0.72 -5.21 -6.13
C ALA A 303 -0.70 -3.85 -6.84
N PRO A 304 -1.16 -3.76 -8.10
CA PRO A 304 -0.68 -2.83 -9.12
C PRO A 304 -0.94 -1.38 -8.70
N GLU A 305 0.02 -0.87 -7.93
CA GLU A 305 0.03 0.47 -7.38
C GLU A 305 0.19 1.50 -8.51
N PRO A 306 1.06 1.30 -9.53
CA PRO A 306 1.21 2.29 -10.60
C PRO A 306 -0.09 2.59 -11.37
N PRO A 307 -0.90 1.59 -11.83
CA PRO A 307 -2.22 1.89 -12.41
C PRO A 307 -3.17 2.61 -11.46
N SER A 308 -3.15 2.27 -10.17
CA SER A 308 -3.98 2.93 -9.15
C SER A 308 -3.61 4.40 -8.98
N ILE A 309 -2.31 4.69 -8.98
CA ILE A 309 -1.76 6.05 -8.94
C ILE A 309 -2.18 6.86 -10.17
N VAL A 310 -1.96 6.30 -11.36
CA VAL A 310 -2.31 6.98 -12.62
C VAL A 310 -3.80 7.27 -12.68
N GLY A 311 -4.64 6.33 -12.24
CA GLY A 311 -6.08 6.53 -12.08
C GLY A 311 -6.41 7.70 -11.15
N MET A 312 -5.72 7.81 -10.01
CA MET A 312 -5.93 8.89 -9.04
C MET A 312 -5.49 10.27 -9.55
N ILE A 313 -4.35 10.34 -10.24
CA ILE A 313 -3.87 11.57 -10.87
C ILE A 313 -4.91 12.05 -11.90
N ASN A 314 -5.35 11.17 -12.79
CA ASN A 314 -6.32 11.51 -13.82
C ASN A 314 -7.68 11.91 -13.21
N ALA A 315 -8.14 11.23 -12.15
CA ALA A 315 -9.34 11.63 -11.43
C ALA A 315 -9.22 13.04 -10.84
N THR A 316 -8.06 13.36 -10.24
CA THR A 316 -7.77 14.69 -9.69
C THR A 316 -7.77 15.77 -10.77
N VAL A 317 -7.21 15.48 -11.95
CA VAL A 317 -7.19 16.43 -13.07
C VAL A 317 -8.60 16.72 -13.60
N LEU A 318 -9.46 15.70 -13.64
CA LEU A 318 -10.85 15.84 -14.11
C LEU A 318 -11.76 16.54 -13.08
N HIS A 319 -11.48 16.37 -11.80
CA HIS A 319 -12.28 16.91 -10.69
C HIS A 319 -11.38 17.54 -9.61
N PRO A 320 -10.65 18.62 -9.92
CA PRO A 320 -9.67 19.22 -9.01
C PRO A 320 -10.29 19.75 -7.72
N GLU A 321 -11.58 20.09 -7.74
CA GLU A 321 -12.36 20.61 -6.62
C GLU A 321 -12.74 19.56 -5.58
N LEU A 322 -12.68 18.27 -5.92
CA LEU A 322 -13.08 17.19 -5.04
C LEU A 322 -11.89 16.62 -4.25
N PRO A 323 -12.02 16.35 -2.95
CA PRO A 323 -10.99 15.63 -2.20
C PRO A 323 -10.95 14.16 -2.63
N MET A 324 -9.87 13.76 -3.31
CA MET A 324 -9.68 12.38 -3.75
C MET A 324 -9.26 11.43 -2.63
N ALA A 325 -8.80 11.98 -1.51
CA ALA A 325 -8.34 11.24 -0.36
C ALA A 325 -8.81 11.87 0.98
N PRO A 326 -8.99 11.04 2.02
CA PRO A 326 -8.92 9.58 1.98
C PRO A 326 -10.13 8.96 1.28
N VAL A 327 -9.88 7.89 0.52
CA VAL A 327 -10.92 7.22 -0.26
C VAL A 327 -11.94 6.57 0.67
N GLN A 328 -13.20 6.97 0.56
CA GLN A 328 -14.31 6.45 1.37
C GLN A 328 -14.85 5.12 0.80
N LEU A 329 -14.01 4.08 0.82
CA LEU A 329 -14.44 2.75 0.38
C LEU A 329 -14.04 1.66 1.39
N CYS A 330 -14.91 0.66 1.53
CA CYS A 330 -14.55 -0.56 2.23
C CYS A 330 -13.62 -1.37 1.33
N LYS A 331 -12.38 -1.58 1.77
CA LYS A 331 -11.40 -2.40 1.03
C LYS A 331 -11.71 -3.90 1.07
N ASN A 332 -12.64 -4.33 1.94
CA ASN A 332 -12.87 -5.73 2.31
C ASN A 332 -11.55 -6.41 2.75
N CYS A 333 -10.84 -5.78 3.70
CA CYS A 333 -9.52 -6.21 4.14
C CYS A 333 -9.51 -7.68 4.61
N ALA A 334 -8.49 -8.43 4.20
CA ALA A 334 -8.27 -9.82 4.57
C ALA A 334 -8.27 -9.99 6.09
N THR A 335 -7.48 -9.18 6.80
CA THR A 335 -7.37 -9.20 8.27
C THR A 335 -8.68 -8.90 9.00
N ALA A 336 -9.61 -8.17 8.38
CA ALA A 336 -10.90 -7.90 8.99
C ALA A 336 -11.86 -9.10 8.94
N ARG A 337 -11.61 -10.12 8.10
CA ARG A 337 -12.45 -11.32 8.02
C ARG A 337 -12.33 -12.24 9.24
N TYR A 338 -11.20 -12.16 9.94
CA TYR A 338 -10.89 -12.99 11.11
C TYR A 338 -11.21 -12.28 12.42
N GLU A 339 -11.69 -11.04 12.34
CA GLU A 339 -11.83 -10.15 13.47
C GLU A 339 -13.27 -9.64 13.54
N PRO A 340 -14.03 -9.97 14.60
CA PRO A 340 -15.46 -9.67 14.64
C PRO A 340 -15.73 -8.14 14.59
N ALA A 341 -16.73 -7.75 13.81
CA ALA A 341 -17.32 -6.40 13.75
C ALA A 341 -16.36 -5.23 13.35
N LYS A 342 -15.18 -5.50 12.79
CA LYS A 342 -14.19 -4.46 12.47
C LYS A 342 -14.57 -3.51 11.34
N CYS A 343 -15.35 -3.95 10.35
CA CYS A 343 -15.85 -3.08 9.27
C CYS A 343 -16.79 -1.97 9.77
N ASN A 344 -17.46 -2.16 10.91
CA ASN A 344 -18.35 -1.15 11.49
C ASN A 344 -17.59 0.12 11.90
N TYR A 345 -16.31 0.02 12.23
CA TYR A 345 -15.45 1.17 12.54
C TYR A 345 -14.92 1.86 11.28
N CYS A 346 -14.76 1.12 10.18
CA CYS A 346 -14.32 1.67 8.90
C CYS A 346 -15.40 2.45 8.16
N ILE A 347 -16.67 2.07 8.33
CA ILE A 347 -17.82 2.67 7.63
C ILE A 347 -18.67 3.51 8.61
N SER A 348 -18.11 3.88 9.77
CA SER A 348 -18.83 4.64 10.78
C SER A 348 -19.29 6.00 10.21
N PRO A 349 -20.57 6.38 10.37
CA PRO A 349 -21.07 7.70 9.98
C PRO A 349 -20.26 8.86 10.56
N LYS A 350 -19.66 8.69 11.75
CA LYS A 350 -18.79 9.70 12.39
C LYS A 350 -17.48 9.91 11.63
N LEU A 351 -16.92 8.85 11.05
CA LEU A 351 -15.74 8.94 10.21
C LEU A 351 -16.11 9.58 8.86
N ASN A 352 -17.25 9.21 8.28
CA ASN A 352 -17.75 9.78 7.03
C ASN A 352 -18.18 11.25 7.15
N SER A 353 -18.64 11.72 8.32
CA SER A 353 -18.94 13.14 8.54
C SER A 353 -17.70 14.02 8.63
N MET A 354 -16.56 13.41 8.96
CA MET A 354 -15.25 14.07 9.06
C MET A 354 -14.50 14.13 7.74
N LEU A 355 -14.69 13.11 6.91
CA LEU A 355 -14.20 13.02 5.53
C LEU A 355 -15.12 13.75 4.57
#